data_AF-A0A6L8G2V2-F1
#
_entry.id   AF-A0A6L8G2V2-F1
#
_cell.length_a   1.000
_cell.length_b   1.000
_cell.length_c   1.000
_cell.angle_alpha   90.00
_cell.angle_beta   90.00
_cell.angle_gamma   90.00
#
_symmetry.space_group_name_H-M   'P 1'
#
loop_
_entity.id
_entity.type
_entity.pdbx_description
1 polymer ?
#
loop_
_entity_poly.entity_id
_entity_poly.type
_entity_poly.pdbx_seq_one_letter_code
_entity_poly.pdbx_strand_id
1 'polypeptide(L)'
;MSAYDELMAFQRETEALGQVMGRLSWDQETVMPPGAGEQRAEEFAALEGVLHRRRTDPRIGAWLEEVRPADKVQCRQVELIRRNHERSLRVPEELSAALARTGSISRRVWAEARRTDDFGLFAPRLGEVLALVREKAAALADGGNSYDALLDGFEPEMTEVELEGMFGALRPRLVDLRDRIMGSERKVPELDHDFDESGQLRLAAELAEVFGYDRTRGRIDKAVHPFSAGSGLDVRITMRTDTRDPFNCIYSTIHEVGHACYEQGIDRAYLLTPLGDGVSTGVHESQSRIYENQIGRSREFSGWLFRRMRDIFGDFGIADEESFFATVNRFSSGFIRTEADEVDYNLHVLLRFDLERDLVNGRLEAVDVNEAWNERFQADFGVGVDKPSNGVLQDVHWSEGLFGYFPTYTLGNVYAGCLHAAMRREVSGLDEALAEGATEPARRWLGERIHRFGGLLKPLDLMERAIGEAPSEAPLLDYLDTKFGEIYCT
;
A
#
# COMPACT_ATOMS: atom_id res chain seq x y z
N MET A 1 -24.07 32.55 -5.00
CA MET A 1 -23.42 31.28 -5.40
C MET A 1 -24.39 30.17 -5.06
N SER A 2 -24.38 29.03 -5.77
CA SER A 2 -25.24 27.90 -5.38
C SER A 2 -24.69 27.22 -4.11
N ALA A 3 -25.52 26.46 -3.38
CA ALA A 3 -25.05 25.67 -2.23
C ALA A 3 -23.91 24.71 -2.61
N TYR A 4 -23.91 24.21 -3.85
CA TYR A 4 -22.83 23.38 -4.38
C TYR A 4 -21.53 24.16 -4.56
N ASP A 5 -21.61 25.38 -5.09
CA ASP A 5 -20.41 26.22 -5.27
C ASP A 5 -19.78 26.59 -3.93
N GLU A 6 -20.60 26.88 -2.91
CA GLU A 6 -20.14 27.17 -1.55
C GLU A 6 -19.51 25.92 -0.90
N LEU A 7 -20.18 24.77 -0.97
CA LEU A 7 -19.66 23.51 -0.47
C LEU A 7 -18.31 23.15 -1.11
N MET A 8 -18.21 23.26 -2.43
CA MET A 8 -16.97 22.92 -3.15
C MET A 8 -15.86 23.95 -2.94
N ALA A 9 -16.18 25.24 -2.75
CA ALA A 9 -15.18 26.23 -2.37
C ALA A 9 -14.61 25.91 -0.98
N PHE A 10 -15.49 25.56 -0.02
CA PHE A 10 -15.08 25.14 1.32
C PHE A 10 -14.26 23.85 1.29
N GLN A 11 -14.69 22.85 0.53
CA GLN A 11 -14.00 21.57 0.41
C GLN A 11 -12.62 21.73 -0.23
N ARG A 12 -12.48 22.53 -1.30
CA ARG A 12 -11.18 22.79 -1.95
C ARG A 12 -10.12 23.34 -1.00
N GLU A 13 -10.52 24.27 -0.14
CA GLU A 13 -9.62 24.81 0.87
C GLU A 13 -9.25 23.73 1.91
N THR A 14 -10.20 22.87 2.30
CA THR A 14 -9.91 21.73 3.19
C THR A 14 -8.91 20.76 2.55
N GLU A 15 -9.08 20.40 1.27
CA GLU A 15 -8.11 19.55 0.56
C GLU A 15 -6.74 20.21 0.43
N ALA A 16 -6.68 21.52 0.15
CA ALA A 16 -5.43 22.26 0.06
C ALA A 16 -4.66 22.25 1.39
N LEU A 17 -5.37 22.43 2.52
CA LEU A 17 -4.79 22.31 3.86
C LEU A 17 -4.34 20.88 4.16
N GLY A 18 -5.09 19.87 3.70
CA GLY A 18 -4.68 18.47 3.78
C GLY A 18 -3.36 18.22 3.05
N GLN A 19 -3.21 18.75 1.83
CA GLN A 19 -1.94 18.68 1.10
C GLN A 19 -0.81 19.46 1.79
N VAL A 20 -1.08 20.53 2.54
CA VAL A 20 -0.07 21.18 3.41
C VAL A 20 0.42 20.21 4.48
N MET A 21 -0.50 19.51 5.14
CA MET A 21 -0.16 18.52 6.16
C MET A 21 0.67 17.38 5.58
N GLY A 22 0.30 16.88 4.39
CA GLY A 22 1.08 15.86 3.68
C GLY A 22 2.52 16.30 3.37
N ARG A 23 2.74 17.56 3.00
CA ARG A 23 4.09 18.11 2.78
C ARG A 23 4.91 18.24 4.07
N LEU A 24 4.29 18.54 5.20
CA LEU A 24 4.95 18.52 6.50
C LEU A 24 5.38 17.09 6.89
N SER A 25 4.55 16.10 6.57
CA SER A 25 4.89 14.68 6.75
C SER A 25 6.05 14.26 5.86
N TRP A 26 6.04 14.65 4.59
CA TRP A 26 7.15 14.37 3.68
C TRP A 26 8.46 14.99 4.19
N ASP A 27 8.44 16.24 4.67
CA ASP A 27 9.63 16.92 5.17
C ASP A 27 10.20 16.20 6.41
N GLN A 28 9.32 15.76 7.32
CA GLN A 28 9.69 15.02 8.53
C GLN A 28 10.52 13.77 8.22
N GLU A 29 10.11 13.02 7.19
CA GLU A 29 10.71 11.73 6.84
C GLU A 29 11.93 11.84 5.91
N THR A 30 12.29 13.04 5.45
CA THR A 30 13.34 13.23 4.44
C THR A 30 14.44 14.20 4.86
N VAL A 31 14.10 15.48 5.07
CA VAL A 31 15.09 16.57 5.20
C VAL A 31 15.01 17.31 6.53
N MET A 32 14.01 17.01 7.38
CA MET A 32 13.84 17.65 8.68
C MET A 32 15.07 17.44 9.58
N PRO A 33 15.61 18.50 10.21
CA PRO A 33 16.68 18.36 11.19
C PRO A 33 16.26 17.51 12.40
N PRO A 34 17.15 16.66 12.95
CA PRO A 34 16.80 15.75 14.05
C PRO A 34 16.35 16.45 15.35
N GLY A 35 16.75 17.72 15.55
CA GLY A 35 16.34 18.52 16.71
C GLY A 35 14.99 19.24 16.57
N ALA A 36 14.30 19.13 15.42
CA ALA A 36 13.08 19.88 15.14
C ALA A 36 11.78 19.14 15.54
N GLY A 37 11.89 17.93 16.10
CA GLY A 37 10.73 17.05 16.34
C GLY A 37 9.63 17.66 17.22
N GLU A 38 10.00 18.35 18.30
CA GLU A 38 9.01 19.00 19.19
C GLU A 38 8.22 20.10 18.45
N GLN A 39 8.91 20.97 17.72
CA GLN A 39 8.25 22.02 16.94
C GLN A 39 7.39 21.43 15.81
N ARG A 40 7.88 20.39 15.11
CA ARG A 40 7.12 19.70 14.07
C ARG A 40 5.81 19.10 14.61
N ALA A 41 5.84 18.53 15.81
CA ALA A 41 4.65 18.01 16.46
C ALA A 41 3.61 19.12 16.73
N GLU A 42 4.04 20.30 17.16
CA GLU A 42 3.16 21.47 17.36
C GLU A 42 2.58 21.99 16.03
N GLU A 43 3.38 22.00 14.95
CA GLU A 43 2.92 22.35 13.60
C GLU A 43 1.80 21.40 13.11
N PHE A 44 1.98 20.09 13.32
CA PHE A 44 0.93 19.10 13.02
C PHE A 44 -0.32 19.30 13.87
N ALA A 45 -0.18 19.49 15.18
CA ALA A 45 -1.31 19.68 16.09
C ALA A 45 -2.15 20.90 15.72
N ALA A 46 -1.49 22.02 15.38
CA ALA A 46 -2.16 23.24 14.95
C ALA A 46 -2.96 23.03 13.65
N LEU A 47 -2.35 22.38 12.65
CA LEU A 47 -2.99 22.15 11.35
C LEU A 47 -4.12 21.12 11.44
N GLU A 48 -3.93 20.02 12.18
CA GLU A 48 -4.98 19.03 12.39
C GLU A 48 -6.17 19.64 13.16
N GLY A 49 -5.93 20.52 14.13
CA GLY A 49 -7.02 21.25 14.80
C GLY A 49 -7.84 22.12 13.83
N VAL A 50 -7.21 22.72 12.82
CA VAL A 50 -7.94 23.44 11.75
C VAL A 50 -8.72 22.46 10.87
N LEU A 51 -8.07 21.40 10.40
CA LEU A 51 -8.69 20.40 9.52
C LEU A 51 -9.89 19.71 10.19
N HIS A 52 -9.77 19.32 11.45
CA HIS A 52 -10.84 18.71 12.23
C HIS A 52 -12.08 19.64 12.27
N ARG A 53 -11.90 20.90 12.69
CA ARG A 53 -13.00 21.89 12.72
C ARG A 53 -13.66 22.09 11.36
N ARG A 54 -12.88 22.02 10.27
CA ARG A 54 -13.44 22.13 8.92
C ARG A 54 -14.24 20.89 8.54
N ARG A 55 -13.71 19.70 8.80
CA ARG A 55 -14.37 18.41 8.49
C ARG A 55 -15.67 18.21 9.26
N THR A 56 -15.81 18.83 10.43
CA THR A 56 -17.02 18.75 11.27
C THR A 56 -17.87 20.03 11.25
N ASP A 57 -17.61 20.97 10.34
CA ASP A 57 -18.33 22.25 10.29
C ASP A 57 -19.83 22.02 9.97
N PRO A 58 -20.78 22.51 10.79
CA PRO A 58 -22.20 22.27 10.58
C PRO A 58 -22.75 22.86 9.27
N ARG A 59 -22.04 23.81 8.64
CA ARG A 59 -22.40 24.34 7.32
C ARG A 59 -22.31 23.27 6.24
N ILE A 60 -21.44 22.27 6.39
CA ILE A 60 -21.36 21.13 5.46
C ILE A 60 -22.71 20.43 5.40
N GLY A 61 -23.28 20.05 6.55
CA GLY A 61 -24.61 19.44 6.62
C GLY A 61 -25.70 20.31 5.99
N ALA A 62 -25.71 21.62 6.30
CA ALA A 62 -26.68 22.55 5.71
C ALA A 62 -26.59 22.62 4.17
N TRP A 63 -25.37 22.72 3.62
CA TRP A 63 -25.19 22.69 2.17
C TRP A 63 -25.58 21.34 1.56
N LEU A 64 -25.23 20.21 2.19
CA LEU A 64 -25.55 18.87 1.71
C LEU A 64 -27.06 18.60 1.55
N GLU A 65 -27.90 19.24 2.36
CA GLU A 65 -29.38 19.18 2.26
C GLU A 65 -29.93 20.01 1.08
N GLU A 66 -29.30 21.13 0.76
CA GLU A 66 -29.73 22.06 -0.28
C GLU A 66 -29.19 21.72 -1.67
N VAL A 67 -28.01 21.09 -1.73
CA VAL A 67 -27.34 20.77 -3.00
C VAL A 67 -28.23 19.89 -3.88
N ARG A 68 -28.31 20.26 -5.16
CA ARG A 68 -28.93 19.46 -6.22
C ARG A 68 -27.87 19.21 -7.29
N PRO A 69 -27.17 18.06 -7.24
CA PRO A 69 -26.09 17.75 -8.17
C PRO A 69 -26.60 17.75 -9.61
N ALA A 70 -25.86 18.38 -10.53
CA ALA A 70 -26.26 18.49 -11.93
C ALA A 70 -25.80 17.30 -12.79
N ASP A 71 -24.74 16.60 -12.38
CA ASP A 71 -24.13 15.50 -13.12
C ASP A 71 -23.49 14.46 -12.18
N LYS A 72 -22.93 13.39 -12.77
CA LYS A 72 -22.31 12.28 -12.03
C LYS A 72 -21.10 12.70 -11.20
N VAL A 73 -20.32 13.69 -11.65
CA VAL A 73 -19.14 14.19 -10.94
C VAL A 73 -19.58 14.89 -9.66
N GLN A 74 -20.57 15.78 -9.77
CA GLN A 74 -21.13 16.46 -8.61
C GLN A 74 -21.79 15.48 -7.64
N CYS A 75 -22.50 14.47 -8.15
CA CYS A 75 -23.08 13.41 -7.32
C CYS A 75 -22.01 12.73 -6.46
N ARG A 76 -20.90 12.30 -7.09
CA ARG A 76 -19.83 11.61 -6.37
C ARG A 76 -19.10 12.51 -5.37
N GLN A 77 -18.85 13.77 -5.73
CA GLN A 77 -18.25 14.74 -4.80
C GLN A 77 -19.12 14.92 -3.56
N VAL A 78 -20.43 15.10 -3.74
CA VAL A 78 -21.38 15.25 -2.64
C VAL A 78 -21.47 13.98 -1.79
N GLU A 79 -21.45 12.80 -2.41
CA GLU A 79 -21.42 11.51 -1.73
C GLU A 79 -20.19 11.37 -0.83
N LEU A 80 -18.98 11.63 -1.36
CA LEU A 80 -17.73 11.52 -0.61
C LEU A 80 -17.64 12.56 0.51
N ILE A 81 -18.06 13.80 0.27
CA ILE A 81 -18.10 14.85 1.30
C ILE A 81 -19.05 14.44 2.42
N ARG A 82 -20.25 13.97 2.08
CA ARG A 82 -21.23 13.50 3.08
C ARG A 82 -20.64 12.36 3.90
N ARG A 83 -20.12 11.32 3.25
CA ARG A 83 -19.50 10.17 3.91
C ARG A 83 -18.40 10.61 4.88
N ASN A 84 -17.48 11.46 4.43
CA ASN A 84 -16.35 11.90 5.25
C ASN A 84 -16.80 12.78 6.42
N HIS A 85 -17.79 13.65 6.21
CA HIS A 85 -18.39 14.47 7.25
C HIS A 85 -19.07 13.61 8.32
N GLU A 86 -19.95 12.68 7.92
CA GLU A 86 -20.65 11.76 8.82
C GLU A 86 -19.69 10.90 9.63
N ARG A 87 -18.68 10.31 8.98
CA ARG A 87 -17.63 9.53 9.69
C ARG A 87 -16.85 10.39 10.69
N SER A 88 -16.56 11.65 10.35
CA SER A 88 -15.87 12.58 11.26
C SER A 88 -16.73 12.95 12.47
N LEU A 89 -18.05 13.06 12.31
CA LEU A 89 -18.98 13.36 13.40
C LEU A 89 -19.23 12.15 14.33
N ARG A 90 -19.08 10.92 13.83
CA ARG A 90 -19.29 9.69 14.61
C ARG A 90 -18.24 9.49 15.69
N VAL A 91 -16.99 9.90 15.47
CA VAL A 91 -15.90 9.69 16.42
C VAL A 91 -15.77 10.94 17.30
N PRO A 92 -15.99 10.84 18.63
CA PRO A 92 -15.82 11.98 19.52
C PRO A 92 -14.40 12.55 19.49
N GLU A 93 -14.29 13.87 19.66
CA GLU A 93 -12.99 14.57 19.72
C GLU A 93 -12.08 13.99 20.82
N GLU A 94 -12.64 13.71 22.00
CA GLU A 94 -11.90 13.13 23.12
C GLU A 94 -11.32 11.74 22.79
N LEU A 95 -12.09 10.90 22.09
CA LEU A 95 -11.66 9.57 21.66
C LEU A 95 -10.55 9.67 20.59
N SER A 96 -10.71 10.56 19.62
CA SER A 96 -9.70 10.82 18.59
C SER A 96 -8.38 11.30 19.21
N ALA A 97 -8.44 12.21 20.18
CA ALA A 97 -7.28 12.71 20.90
C ALA A 97 -6.63 11.62 21.79
N ALA A 98 -7.43 10.76 22.41
CA ALA A 98 -6.95 9.62 23.19
C ALA A 98 -6.20 8.60 22.31
N LEU A 99 -6.75 8.26 21.14
CA LEU A 99 -6.10 7.39 20.16
C LEU A 99 -4.76 7.94 19.70
N ALA A 100 -4.71 9.22 19.31
CA ALA A 100 -3.48 9.85 18.83
C ALA A 100 -2.37 9.84 19.90
N ARG A 101 -2.70 10.21 21.16
CA ARG A 101 -1.73 10.18 22.27
C ARG A 101 -1.26 8.76 22.57
N THR A 102 -2.20 7.81 22.65
CA THR A 102 -1.89 6.42 23.01
C THR A 102 -1.06 5.75 21.91
N GLY A 103 -1.38 5.96 20.64
CA GLY A 103 -0.60 5.46 19.50
C GLY A 103 0.85 5.98 19.49
N SER A 104 1.06 7.28 19.74
CA SER A 104 2.42 7.87 19.82
C SER A 104 3.27 7.25 20.95
N ILE A 105 2.68 7.08 22.13
CA ILE A 105 3.36 6.44 23.26
C ILE A 105 3.60 4.95 22.96
N SER A 106 2.62 4.30 22.35
CA SER A 106 2.63 2.88 21.99
C SER A 106 3.74 2.55 20.99
N ARG A 107 3.88 3.34 19.92
CA ARG A 107 4.98 3.19 18.94
C ARG A 107 6.36 3.22 19.61
N ARG A 108 6.58 4.10 20.59
CA ARG A 108 7.85 4.16 21.32
C ARG A 108 8.12 2.90 22.15
N VAL A 109 7.10 2.39 22.85
CA VAL A 109 7.21 1.15 23.63
C VAL A 109 7.43 -0.04 22.70
N TRP A 110 6.70 -0.10 21.59
CA TRP A 110 6.88 -1.12 20.55
C TRP A 110 8.31 -1.13 20.00
N ALA A 111 8.89 0.04 19.71
CA ALA A 111 10.25 0.13 19.17
C ALA A 111 11.27 -0.46 20.14
N GLU A 112 11.11 -0.20 21.44
CA GLU A 112 11.95 -0.80 22.48
C GLU A 112 11.71 -2.31 22.62
N ALA A 113 10.45 -2.73 22.71
CA ALA A 113 10.06 -4.14 22.80
C ALA A 113 10.63 -4.95 21.64
N ARG A 114 10.55 -4.42 20.41
CA ARG A 114 11.11 -5.04 19.20
C ARG A 114 12.64 -5.13 19.29
N ARG A 115 13.31 -4.09 19.81
CA ARG A 115 14.77 -4.07 19.98
C ARG A 115 15.25 -5.07 21.03
N THR A 116 14.45 -5.35 22.05
CA THR A 116 14.79 -6.25 23.17
C THR A 116 14.14 -7.63 23.09
N ASP A 117 13.41 -7.94 22.02
CA ASP A 117 12.66 -9.18 21.86
C ASP A 117 11.66 -9.46 23.01
N ASP A 118 11.10 -8.42 23.61
CA ASP A 118 10.24 -8.51 24.79
C ASP A 118 8.82 -8.06 24.51
N PHE A 119 7.97 -9.01 24.07
CA PHE A 119 6.55 -8.75 23.85
C PHE A 119 5.81 -8.37 25.14
N GLY A 120 6.28 -8.81 26.31
CA GLY A 120 5.67 -8.48 27.60
C GLY A 120 5.67 -6.99 27.90
N LEU A 121 6.67 -6.25 27.39
CA LEU A 121 6.70 -4.78 27.47
C LEU A 121 5.60 -4.12 26.63
N PHE A 122 5.24 -4.73 25.49
CA PHE A 122 4.30 -4.16 24.53
C PHE A 122 2.85 -4.59 24.79
N ALA A 123 2.61 -5.81 25.24
CA ALA A 123 1.26 -6.38 25.39
C ALA A 123 0.28 -5.49 26.18
N PRO A 124 0.65 -4.89 27.34
CA PRO A 124 -0.26 -3.99 28.06
C PRO A 124 -0.62 -2.75 27.24
N ARG A 125 0.35 -2.21 26.50
CA ARG A 125 0.16 -1.02 25.68
C ARG A 125 -0.65 -1.31 24.42
N LEU A 126 -0.47 -2.48 23.82
CA LEU A 126 -1.34 -2.97 22.75
C LEU A 126 -2.78 -3.12 23.24
N GLY A 127 -3.00 -3.62 24.47
CA GLY A 127 -4.32 -3.70 25.08
C GLY A 127 -5.01 -2.34 25.21
N GLU A 128 -4.29 -1.30 25.62
CA GLU A 128 -4.81 0.07 25.68
C GLU A 128 -5.17 0.61 24.29
N VAL A 129 -4.31 0.40 23.28
CA VAL A 129 -4.60 0.78 21.89
C VAL A 129 -5.85 0.05 21.40
N LEU A 130 -5.94 -1.26 21.62
CA LEU A 130 -7.05 -2.10 21.18
C LEU A 130 -8.38 -1.67 21.81
N ALA A 131 -8.39 -1.30 23.10
CA ALA A 131 -9.59 -0.78 23.76
C ALA A 131 -10.13 0.48 23.05
N LEU A 132 -9.26 1.45 22.77
CA LEU A 132 -9.65 2.67 22.07
C LEU A 132 -10.05 2.42 20.61
N VAL A 133 -9.38 1.48 19.93
CA VAL A 133 -9.72 1.07 18.57
C VAL A 133 -11.11 0.42 18.54
N ARG A 134 -11.43 -0.44 19.50
CA ARG A 134 -12.77 -1.06 19.64
C ARG A 134 -13.85 0.00 19.90
N GLU A 135 -13.57 1.01 20.72
CA GLU A 135 -14.49 2.15 20.92
C GLU A 135 -14.73 2.93 19.61
N LYS A 136 -13.67 3.24 18.86
CA LYS A 136 -13.77 3.91 17.56
C LYS A 136 -14.55 3.05 16.56
N ALA A 137 -14.28 1.76 16.52
CA ALA A 137 -14.96 0.81 15.65
C ALA A 137 -16.46 0.78 15.95
N ALA A 138 -16.85 0.69 17.21
CA ALA A 138 -18.25 0.72 17.63
C ALA A 138 -18.94 2.04 17.26
N ALA A 139 -18.27 3.18 17.45
CA ALA A 139 -18.79 4.50 17.09
C ALA A 139 -18.99 4.64 15.57
N LEU A 140 -18.06 4.11 14.77
CA LEU A 140 -18.17 4.12 13.30
C LEU A 140 -19.21 3.14 12.78
N ALA A 141 -19.34 1.96 13.41
CA ALA A 141 -20.22 0.89 12.97
C ALA A 141 -21.71 1.20 13.18
N ASP A 142 -22.06 2.03 14.18
CA ASP A 142 -23.45 2.44 14.44
C ASP A 142 -24.41 1.23 14.54
N GLY A 143 -23.97 0.20 15.27
CA GLY A 143 -24.69 -1.07 15.45
C GLY A 143 -24.40 -2.15 14.39
N GLY A 144 -23.59 -1.84 13.38
CA GLY A 144 -23.07 -2.80 12.39
C GLY A 144 -21.83 -3.58 12.85
N ASN A 145 -21.12 -4.18 11.89
CA ASN A 145 -19.86 -4.89 12.15
C ASN A 145 -18.71 -3.88 12.45
N SER A 146 -18.03 -4.07 13.57
CA SER A 146 -16.93 -3.22 14.02
C SER A 146 -15.69 -3.33 13.14
N TYR A 147 -15.34 -4.52 12.66
CA TYR A 147 -14.20 -4.71 11.78
C TYR A 147 -14.44 -4.05 10.41
N ASP A 148 -15.62 -4.26 9.83
CA ASP A 148 -16.03 -3.60 8.57
C ASP A 148 -15.94 -2.08 8.67
N ALA A 149 -16.34 -1.50 9.79
CA ALA A 149 -16.29 -0.05 9.99
C ALA A 149 -14.87 0.55 9.99
N LEU A 150 -13.89 -0.23 10.46
CA LEU A 150 -12.47 0.13 10.41
C LEU A 150 -11.91 -0.07 9.00
N LEU A 151 -12.17 -1.22 8.38
CA LEU A 151 -11.76 -1.58 7.02
C LEU A 151 -12.26 -0.58 5.97
N ASP A 152 -13.52 -0.14 6.09
CA ASP A 152 -14.15 0.85 5.20
C ASP A 152 -13.37 2.19 5.19
N GLY A 153 -12.57 2.47 6.21
CA GLY A 153 -11.66 3.62 6.23
C GLY A 153 -10.54 3.56 5.19
N PHE A 154 -10.17 2.37 4.73
CA PHE A 154 -9.05 2.11 3.81
C PHE A 154 -9.52 1.54 2.47
N GLU A 155 -10.48 0.62 2.51
CA GLU A 155 -11.11 0.01 1.34
C GLU A 155 -12.64 0.20 1.45
N PRO A 156 -13.18 1.32 0.93
CA PRO A 156 -14.61 1.61 1.05
C PRO A 156 -15.50 0.49 0.51
N GLU A 157 -16.55 0.15 1.25
CA GLU A 157 -17.55 -0.88 0.93
C GLU A 157 -17.07 -2.33 0.94
N MET A 158 -15.79 -2.59 1.23
CA MET A 158 -15.29 -3.95 1.44
C MET A 158 -15.71 -4.48 2.82
N THR A 159 -16.04 -5.77 2.90
CA THR A 159 -16.46 -6.43 4.15
C THR A 159 -15.52 -7.55 4.58
N GLU A 160 -15.55 -7.86 5.88
CA GLU A 160 -14.89 -9.00 6.51
C GLU A 160 -15.24 -10.31 5.80
N VAL A 161 -16.50 -10.48 5.41
CA VAL A 161 -17.01 -11.72 4.78
C VAL A 161 -16.46 -11.89 3.36
N GLU A 162 -16.39 -10.81 2.57
CA GLU A 162 -15.80 -10.85 1.23
C GLU A 162 -14.31 -11.16 1.29
N LEU A 163 -13.59 -10.50 2.21
CA LEU A 163 -12.17 -10.78 2.44
C LEU A 163 -11.93 -12.20 2.93
N GLU A 164 -12.74 -12.72 3.85
CA GLU A 164 -12.64 -14.10 4.34
C GLU A 164 -12.81 -15.11 3.20
N GLY A 165 -13.79 -14.89 2.31
CA GLY A 165 -13.99 -15.72 1.13
C GLY A 165 -12.77 -15.69 0.18
N MET A 166 -12.31 -14.49 -0.17
CA MET A 166 -11.18 -14.30 -1.09
C MET A 166 -9.87 -14.87 -0.52
N PHE A 167 -9.57 -14.58 0.75
CA PHE A 167 -8.34 -15.01 1.41
C PHE A 167 -8.37 -16.51 1.71
N GLY A 168 -9.54 -17.07 1.99
CA GLY A 168 -9.75 -18.51 2.09
C GLY A 168 -9.47 -19.24 0.77
N ALA A 169 -9.75 -18.62 -0.37
CA ALA A 169 -9.44 -19.18 -1.70
C ALA A 169 -7.96 -19.02 -2.08
N LEU A 170 -7.31 -17.92 -1.68
CA LEU A 170 -5.87 -17.68 -1.90
C LEU A 170 -4.99 -18.70 -1.18
N ARG A 171 -5.25 -18.92 0.13
CA ARG A 171 -4.32 -19.57 1.04
C ARG A 171 -3.89 -20.98 0.59
N PRO A 172 -4.78 -21.91 0.19
CA PRO A 172 -4.38 -23.28 -0.15
C PRO A 172 -3.44 -23.33 -1.37
N ARG A 173 -3.70 -22.53 -2.41
CA ARG A 173 -2.85 -22.50 -3.61
C ARG A 173 -1.51 -21.83 -3.34
N LEU A 174 -1.46 -20.79 -2.52
CA LEU A 174 -0.20 -20.17 -2.11
C LEU A 174 0.67 -21.13 -1.29
N VAL A 175 0.09 -21.85 -0.32
CA VAL A 175 0.81 -22.86 0.47
C VAL A 175 1.31 -23.99 -0.42
N ASP A 176 0.49 -24.51 -1.34
CA ASP A 176 0.92 -25.55 -2.29
C ASP A 176 2.07 -25.08 -3.19
N LEU A 177 1.97 -23.88 -3.78
CA LEU A 177 3.02 -23.31 -4.62
C LEU A 177 4.31 -23.13 -3.82
N ARG A 178 4.22 -22.60 -2.61
CA ARG A 178 5.34 -22.46 -1.70
C ARG A 178 6.01 -23.81 -1.40
N ASP A 179 5.23 -24.83 -1.07
CA ASP A 179 5.74 -26.17 -0.78
C ASP A 179 6.43 -26.79 -2.00
N ARG A 180 5.89 -26.58 -3.21
CA ARG A 180 6.55 -26.98 -4.46
C ARG A 180 7.88 -26.26 -4.69
N ILE A 181 7.94 -24.95 -4.44
CA ILE A 181 9.18 -24.18 -4.57
C ILE A 181 10.22 -24.65 -3.55
N MET A 182 9.82 -24.82 -2.28
CA MET A 182 10.70 -25.30 -1.21
C MET A 182 11.19 -26.73 -1.42
N GLY A 183 10.41 -27.56 -2.12
CA GLY A 183 10.80 -28.91 -2.52
C GLY A 183 11.68 -28.98 -3.78
N SER A 184 11.93 -27.86 -4.46
CA SER A 184 12.74 -27.82 -5.68
C SER A 184 14.24 -27.94 -5.39
N GLU A 185 14.95 -28.68 -6.23
CA GLU A 185 16.43 -28.72 -6.22
C GLU A 185 17.05 -27.55 -7.00
N ARG A 186 16.24 -26.74 -7.68
CA ARG A 186 16.70 -25.61 -8.49
C ARG A 186 17.33 -24.54 -7.60
N LYS A 187 18.61 -24.26 -7.84
CA LYS A 187 19.32 -23.15 -7.22
C LYS A 187 19.24 -21.91 -8.10
N VAL A 188 18.56 -20.89 -7.61
CA VAL A 188 18.54 -19.56 -8.23
C VAL A 188 19.78 -18.79 -7.76
N PRO A 189 20.55 -18.16 -8.68
CA PRO A 189 21.72 -17.37 -8.31
C PRO A 189 21.39 -16.22 -7.36
N GLU A 190 22.34 -15.86 -6.50
CA GLU A 190 22.29 -14.63 -5.70
C GLU A 190 23.23 -13.60 -6.30
N LEU A 191 23.00 -12.32 -5.99
CA LEU A 191 23.95 -11.27 -6.33
C LEU A 191 25.16 -11.33 -5.39
N ASP A 192 26.36 -11.40 -5.95
CA ASP A 192 27.60 -11.25 -5.20
C ASP A 192 28.50 -10.20 -5.86
N HIS A 193 28.08 -8.94 -5.74
CA HIS A 193 28.78 -7.78 -6.27
C HIS A 193 28.50 -6.55 -5.39
N ASP A 194 29.37 -5.55 -5.44
CA ASP A 194 29.13 -4.26 -4.80
C ASP A 194 28.48 -3.29 -5.81
N PHE A 195 27.27 -2.84 -5.51
CA PHE A 195 26.53 -1.90 -6.35
C PHE A 195 26.68 -0.51 -5.78
N ASP A 196 27.58 0.29 -6.34
CA ASP A 196 27.85 1.62 -5.82
C ASP A 196 26.59 2.49 -5.81
N GLU A 197 26.46 3.30 -4.76
CA GLU A 197 25.30 4.15 -4.54
C GLU A 197 25.04 5.08 -5.74
N SER A 198 26.07 5.63 -6.37
CA SER A 198 25.91 6.53 -7.52
C SER A 198 25.28 5.82 -8.72
N GLY A 199 25.65 4.56 -8.96
CA GLY A 199 25.06 3.71 -9.98
C GLY A 199 23.59 3.40 -9.69
N GLN A 200 23.25 3.09 -8.44
CA GLN A 200 21.86 2.86 -8.04
C GLN A 200 21.00 4.10 -8.22
N LEU A 201 21.49 5.27 -7.81
CA LEU A 201 20.76 6.54 -7.98
C LEU A 201 20.53 6.90 -9.45
N ARG A 202 21.52 6.64 -10.32
CA ARG A 202 21.37 6.82 -11.77
C ARG A 202 20.30 5.88 -12.34
N LEU A 203 20.38 4.59 -11.98
CA LEU A 203 19.43 3.59 -12.45
C LEU A 203 18.01 3.87 -11.94
N ALA A 204 17.84 4.25 -10.68
CA ALA A 204 16.55 4.62 -10.11
C ALA A 204 15.91 5.82 -10.83
N ALA A 205 16.70 6.87 -11.13
CA ALA A 205 16.22 8.00 -11.90
C ALA A 205 15.80 7.61 -13.33
N GLU A 206 16.58 6.74 -13.99
CA GLU A 206 16.26 6.22 -15.32
C GLU A 206 14.98 5.36 -15.29
N LEU A 207 14.84 4.48 -14.29
CA LEU A 207 13.65 3.66 -14.10
C LEU A 207 12.41 4.52 -13.86
N ALA A 208 12.50 5.55 -13.04
CA ALA A 208 11.37 6.45 -12.82
C ALA A 208 10.90 7.09 -14.15
N GLU A 209 11.82 7.53 -15.00
CA GLU A 209 11.50 8.10 -16.31
C GLU A 209 10.94 7.04 -17.28
N VAL A 210 11.53 5.84 -17.33
CA VAL A 210 11.04 4.69 -18.11
C VAL A 210 9.60 4.37 -17.73
N PHE A 211 9.30 4.31 -16.43
CA PHE A 211 7.98 4.08 -15.87
C PHE A 211 7.10 5.35 -15.84
N GLY A 212 7.47 6.40 -16.57
CA GLY A 212 6.58 7.52 -16.87
C GLY A 212 6.35 8.50 -15.72
N TYR A 213 7.22 8.50 -14.71
CA TYR A 213 7.17 9.48 -13.63
C TYR A 213 7.52 10.88 -14.14
N ASP A 214 6.60 11.83 -14.01
CA ASP A 214 6.79 13.20 -14.43
C ASP A 214 7.51 14.01 -13.34
N ARG A 215 8.82 14.19 -13.52
CA ARG A 215 9.69 14.95 -12.60
C ARG A 215 9.42 16.46 -12.59
N THR A 216 8.60 16.98 -13.51
CA THR A 216 8.14 18.37 -13.43
C THR A 216 7.01 18.54 -12.42
N ARG A 217 6.37 17.43 -12.00
CA ARG A 217 5.28 17.33 -11.04
C ARG A 217 5.62 16.41 -9.86
N GLY A 218 6.91 16.26 -9.59
CA GLY A 218 7.42 15.37 -8.56
C GLY A 218 8.92 15.44 -8.35
N ARG A 219 9.40 14.76 -7.32
CA ARG A 219 10.83 14.59 -7.02
C ARG A 219 11.12 13.23 -6.38
N ILE A 220 12.39 12.87 -6.34
CA ILE A 220 12.89 11.63 -5.76
C ILE A 220 13.91 11.98 -4.68
N ASP A 221 13.73 11.46 -3.47
CA ASP A 221 14.59 11.71 -2.31
C ASP A 221 14.96 10.42 -1.58
N LYS A 222 15.82 10.52 -0.58
CA LYS A 222 16.14 9.40 0.29
C LYS A 222 15.30 9.43 1.56
N ALA A 223 14.85 8.25 1.98
CA ALA A 223 14.22 8.03 3.27
C ALA A 223 14.65 6.67 3.84
N VAL A 224 14.45 6.46 5.14
CA VAL A 224 14.74 5.17 5.80
C VAL A 224 13.82 4.07 5.27
N HIS A 225 12.55 4.41 5.08
CA HIS A 225 11.53 3.57 4.47
C HIS A 225 11.04 4.29 3.21
N PRO A 226 11.13 3.66 2.01
CA PRO A 226 10.54 4.19 0.80
C PRO A 226 9.03 4.42 0.96
N PHE A 227 8.53 5.50 0.38
CA PHE A 227 7.11 5.86 0.34
C PHE A 227 6.86 6.90 -0.76
N SER A 228 5.60 6.98 -1.18
CA SER A 228 5.05 8.00 -2.08
C SER A 228 4.10 8.91 -1.31
N ALA A 229 4.09 10.20 -1.64
CA ALA A 229 3.27 11.19 -0.98
C ALA A 229 2.84 12.32 -1.92
N GLY A 230 1.64 12.86 -1.66
CA GLY A 230 1.05 13.95 -2.43
C GLY A 230 0.15 13.45 -3.57
N SER A 231 -0.54 14.40 -4.21
CA SER A 231 -1.47 14.11 -5.31
C SER A 231 -1.45 15.20 -6.39
N GLY A 232 -1.89 14.84 -7.59
CA GLY A 232 -2.06 15.76 -8.71
C GLY A 232 -0.77 16.32 -9.33
N LEU A 233 -0.30 17.48 -8.85
CA LEU A 233 0.81 18.23 -9.48
C LEU A 233 2.10 18.27 -8.64
N ASP A 234 2.10 17.75 -7.42
CA ASP A 234 3.28 17.59 -6.57
C ASP A 234 3.19 16.22 -5.88
N VAL A 235 3.63 15.19 -6.59
CA VAL A 235 3.66 13.80 -6.12
C VAL A 235 5.10 13.41 -5.98
N ARG A 236 5.53 13.04 -4.77
CA ARG A 236 6.93 12.80 -4.42
C ARG A 236 7.12 11.36 -4.05
N ILE A 237 8.29 10.81 -4.40
CA ILE A 237 8.66 9.46 -4.01
C ILE A 237 9.99 9.50 -3.26
N THR A 238 10.22 8.49 -2.44
CA THR A 238 11.49 8.27 -1.76
C THR A 238 12.03 6.89 -2.07
N MET A 239 13.34 6.74 -1.93
CA MET A 239 14.04 5.48 -2.13
C MET A 239 15.13 5.31 -1.07
N ARG A 240 15.72 4.11 -1.03
CA ARG A 240 16.93 3.82 -0.26
C ARG A 240 17.90 3.01 -1.10
N THR A 241 19.18 3.12 -0.81
CA THR A 241 20.23 2.37 -1.49
C THR A 241 20.90 1.42 -0.51
N ASP A 242 21.22 0.21 -0.97
CA ASP A 242 22.04 -0.75 -0.23
C ASP A 242 23.10 -1.30 -1.19
N THR A 243 24.38 -1.16 -0.84
CA THR A 243 25.49 -1.55 -1.73
C THR A 243 25.56 -3.05 -1.98
N ARG A 244 24.93 -3.88 -1.15
CA ARG A 244 24.88 -5.33 -1.29
C ARG A 244 23.55 -5.83 -1.83
N ASP A 245 22.52 -5.00 -1.79
CA ASP A 245 21.21 -5.31 -2.34
C ASP A 245 20.65 -4.15 -3.19
N PRO A 246 20.97 -4.08 -4.48
CA PRO A 246 20.47 -3.03 -5.37
C PRO A 246 18.97 -3.16 -5.64
N PHE A 247 18.36 -4.33 -5.40
CA PHE A 247 16.94 -4.56 -5.63
C PHE A 247 16.08 -3.76 -4.67
N ASN A 248 16.58 -3.48 -3.46
CA ASN A 248 15.97 -2.53 -2.54
C ASN A 248 15.79 -1.14 -3.16
N CYS A 249 16.78 -0.63 -3.91
CA CYS A 249 16.65 0.68 -4.57
C CYS A 249 15.75 0.60 -5.81
N ILE A 250 16.01 -0.39 -6.65
CA ILE A 250 15.36 -0.57 -7.95
C ILE A 250 13.86 -0.79 -7.77
N TYR A 251 13.46 -1.81 -7.03
CA TYR A 251 12.06 -2.21 -6.93
C TYR A 251 11.26 -1.31 -6.00
N SER A 252 11.86 -0.75 -4.93
CA SER A 252 11.16 0.29 -4.18
C SER A 252 10.93 1.53 -5.05
N THR A 253 11.88 1.91 -5.92
CA THR A 253 11.63 3.04 -6.83
C THR A 253 10.50 2.73 -7.81
N ILE A 254 10.48 1.54 -8.43
CA ILE A 254 9.39 1.16 -9.36
C ILE A 254 8.05 1.10 -8.62
N HIS A 255 8.03 0.56 -7.40
CA HIS A 255 6.85 0.48 -6.53
C HIS A 255 6.29 1.89 -6.24
N GLU A 256 7.12 2.80 -5.73
CA GLU A 256 6.68 4.16 -5.42
C GLU A 256 6.31 4.96 -6.68
N VAL A 257 6.96 4.68 -7.82
CA VAL A 257 6.56 5.25 -9.11
C VAL A 257 5.18 4.76 -9.55
N GLY A 258 4.81 3.50 -9.30
CA GLY A 258 3.47 3.00 -9.59
C GLY A 258 2.40 3.76 -8.80
N HIS A 259 2.63 3.97 -7.51
CA HIS A 259 1.81 4.87 -6.70
C HIS A 259 1.77 6.29 -7.29
N ALA A 260 2.92 6.87 -7.59
CA ALA A 260 3.00 8.25 -8.06
C ALA A 260 2.36 8.45 -9.43
N CYS A 261 2.45 7.47 -10.33
CA CYS A 261 1.81 7.52 -11.64
C CYS A 261 0.29 7.45 -11.55
N TYR A 262 -0.26 6.74 -10.57
CA TYR A 262 -1.69 6.81 -10.30
C TYR A 262 -2.08 8.26 -10.00
N GLU A 263 -1.46 8.87 -9.00
CA GLU A 263 -1.76 10.22 -8.55
C GLU A 263 -1.50 11.29 -9.62
N GLN A 264 -0.42 11.18 -10.39
CA GLN A 264 -0.11 12.08 -11.50
C GLN A 264 -1.02 11.91 -12.72
N GLY A 265 -1.67 10.74 -12.83
CA GLY A 265 -2.56 10.35 -13.91
C GLY A 265 -4.03 10.75 -13.70
N ILE A 266 -4.40 11.17 -12.49
CA ILE A 266 -5.75 11.66 -12.17
C ILE A 266 -6.08 12.91 -13.01
N ASP A 267 -7.33 13.00 -13.49
CA ASP A 267 -7.78 14.14 -14.29
C ASP A 267 -7.59 15.46 -13.53
N ARG A 268 -6.94 16.43 -14.17
CA ARG A 268 -6.63 17.74 -13.58
C ARG A 268 -7.88 18.52 -13.18
N ALA A 269 -9.04 18.18 -13.74
CA ALA A 269 -10.33 18.74 -13.31
C ALA A 269 -10.68 18.43 -11.85
N TYR A 270 -10.04 17.41 -11.25
CA TYR A 270 -10.30 16.94 -9.89
C TYR A 270 -9.31 17.46 -8.86
N LEU A 271 -8.33 18.28 -9.25
CA LEU A 271 -7.36 18.88 -8.32
C LEU A 271 -8.07 19.60 -7.18
N LEU A 272 -7.63 19.28 -5.95
CA LEU A 272 -8.17 19.83 -4.70
C LEU A 272 -9.67 19.56 -4.54
N THR A 273 -10.16 18.42 -5.03
CA THR A 273 -11.52 17.95 -4.76
C THR A 273 -11.46 16.56 -4.14
N PRO A 274 -12.56 16.06 -3.55
CA PRO A 274 -12.63 14.69 -3.04
C PRO A 274 -12.37 13.59 -4.08
N LEU A 275 -12.34 13.94 -5.37
CA LEU A 275 -12.01 13.00 -6.46
C LEU A 275 -10.53 13.03 -6.84
N GLY A 276 -9.75 13.93 -6.25
CA GLY A 276 -8.39 14.28 -6.67
C GLY A 276 -7.30 13.33 -6.21
N ASP A 277 -7.66 12.23 -5.54
CA ASP A 277 -6.76 11.22 -5.00
C ASP A 277 -7.22 9.81 -5.44
N GLY A 278 -6.36 8.81 -5.25
CA GLY A 278 -6.68 7.40 -5.48
C GLY A 278 -7.92 6.94 -4.70
N VAL A 279 -8.69 6.02 -5.29
CA VAL A 279 -10.04 5.66 -4.81
C VAL A 279 -10.04 4.83 -3.50
N SER A 280 -8.97 4.10 -3.22
CA SER A 280 -8.80 3.25 -2.03
C SER A 280 -7.34 2.81 -1.87
N THR A 281 -6.97 2.32 -0.69
CA THR A 281 -5.63 1.78 -0.46
C THR A 281 -5.36 0.53 -1.32
N GLY A 282 -6.33 -0.36 -1.50
CA GLY A 282 -6.17 -1.57 -2.33
C GLY A 282 -5.94 -1.23 -3.80
N VAL A 283 -6.72 -0.33 -4.40
CA VAL A 283 -6.50 0.10 -5.79
C VAL A 283 -5.18 0.86 -5.93
N HIS A 284 -4.78 1.64 -4.93
CA HIS A 284 -3.52 2.36 -4.95
C HIS A 284 -2.30 1.42 -4.88
N GLU A 285 -2.37 0.40 -4.02
CA GLU A 285 -1.38 -0.70 -3.95
C GLU A 285 -1.38 -1.54 -5.23
N SER A 286 -2.52 -1.72 -5.90
CA SER A 286 -2.52 -2.46 -7.16
C SER A 286 -1.69 -1.76 -8.24
N GLN A 287 -1.56 -0.43 -8.19
CA GLN A 287 -0.72 0.32 -9.12
C GLN A 287 0.76 0.18 -8.77
N SER A 288 1.15 0.22 -7.50
CA SER A 288 2.54 -0.04 -7.13
C SER A 288 2.96 -1.46 -7.47
N ARG A 289 2.11 -2.45 -7.18
CA ARG A 289 2.39 -3.87 -7.43
C ARG A 289 2.44 -4.24 -8.90
N ILE A 290 1.50 -3.76 -9.72
CA ILE A 290 1.55 -4.06 -11.16
C ILE A 290 2.80 -3.47 -11.82
N TYR A 291 3.24 -2.29 -11.38
CA TYR A 291 4.49 -1.68 -11.84
C TYR A 291 5.69 -2.48 -11.36
N GLU A 292 5.79 -2.76 -10.06
CA GLU A 292 6.91 -3.46 -9.44
C GLU A 292 7.07 -4.88 -9.99
N ASN A 293 5.99 -5.66 -9.99
CA ASN A 293 6.05 -7.11 -10.12
C ASN A 293 5.68 -7.58 -11.52
N GLN A 294 4.43 -7.34 -11.94
CA GLN A 294 3.92 -7.85 -13.22
C GLN A 294 4.61 -7.18 -14.43
N ILE A 295 5.10 -5.95 -14.28
CA ILE A 295 5.88 -5.25 -15.29
C ILE A 295 7.38 -5.30 -14.94
N GLY A 296 7.79 -4.78 -13.79
CA GLY A 296 9.21 -4.61 -13.44
C GLY A 296 9.97 -5.91 -13.13
N ARG A 297 9.29 -6.98 -12.72
CA ARG A 297 9.87 -8.31 -12.53
C ARG A 297 9.43 -9.32 -13.60
N SER A 298 8.83 -8.84 -14.69
CA SER A 298 8.46 -9.69 -15.83
C SER A 298 9.72 -10.23 -16.52
N ARG A 299 9.60 -11.36 -17.22
CA ARG A 299 10.71 -11.97 -17.97
C ARG A 299 11.24 -11.00 -19.02
N GLU A 300 10.33 -10.32 -19.71
CA GLU A 300 10.60 -9.38 -20.79
C GLU A 300 11.38 -8.17 -20.28
N PHE A 301 10.88 -7.50 -19.23
CA PHE A 301 11.54 -6.32 -18.67
C PHE A 301 12.85 -6.65 -17.97
N SER A 302 12.92 -7.80 -17.27
CA SER A 302 14.14 -8.24 -16.58
C SER A 302 15.33 -8.37 -17.54
N GLY A 303 15.10 -8.77 -18.79
CA GLY A 303 16.16 -8.82 -19.79
C GLY A 303 16.73 -7.44 -20.14
N TRP A 304 15.87 -6.42 -20.26
CA TRP A 304 16.31 -5.04 -20.45
C TRP A 304 17.07 -4.52 -19.21
N LEU A 305 16.51 -4.74 -18.02
CA LEU A 305 17.11 -4.32 -16.76
C LEU A 305 18.48 -4.97 -16.53
N PHE A 306 18.64 -6.25 -16.86
CA PHE A 306 19.92 -6.96 -16.80
C PHE A 306 21.01 -6.26 -17.61
N ARG A 307 20.72 -5.97 -18.89
CA ARG A 307 21.66 -5.26 -19.78
C ARG A 307 22.02 -3.89 -19.21
N ARG A 308 21.02 -3.17 -18.69
CA ARG A 308 21.24 -1.85 -18.10
C ARG A 308 22.08 -1.91 -16.83
N MET A 309 21.86 -2.90 -15.96
CA MET A 309 22.71 -3.14 -14.81
C MET A 309 24.14 -3.49 -15.23
N ARG A 310 24.33 -4.27 -16.30
CA ARG A 310 25.68 -4.59 -16.81
C ARG A 310 26.40 -3.35 -17.34
N ASP A 311 25.69 -2.44 -18.01
CA ASP A 311 26.26 -1.17 -18.47
C ASP A 311 26.75 -0.29 -17.32
N ILE A 312 26.02 -0.28 -16.20
CA ILE A 312 26.27 0.60 -15.06
C ILE A 312 27.31 0.01 -14.10
N PHE A 313 27.20 -1.29 -13.81
CA PHE A 313 27.97 -1.96 -12.75
C PHE A 313 29.01 -2.96 -13.27
N GLY A 314 29.02 -3.26 -14.57
CA GLY A 314 29.89 -4.27 -15.15
C GLY A 314 29.37 -5.70 -14.96
N ASP A 315 30.26 -6.68 -14.93
CA ASP A 315 29.90 -8.07 -14.67
C ASP A 315 29.67 -8.30 -13.17
N PHE A 316 28.41 -8.53 -12.80
CA PHE A 316 27.98 -8.75 -11.41
C PHE A 316 27.67 -10.22 -11.10
N GLY A 317 28.24 -11.15 -11.89
CA GLY A 317 28.20 -12.59 -11.59
C GLY A 317 26.93 -13.32 -12.04
N ILE A 318 26.02 -12.64 -12.75
CA ILE A 318 24.86 -13.25 -13.38
C ILE A 318 25.13 -13.47 -14.88
N ALA A 319 24.93 -14.71 -15.32
CA ALA A 319 25.38 -15.17 -16.65
C ALA A 319 24.64 -14.52 -17.81
N ASP A 320 23.31 -14.47 -17.74
CA ASP A 320 22.42 -14.05 -18.82
C ASP A 320 21.09 -13.49 -18.28
N GLU A 321 20.28 -12.94 -19.18
CA GLU A 321 18.96 -12.38 -18.91
C GLU A 321 18.02 -13.37 -18.21
N GLU A 322 18.10 -14.66 -18.57
CA GLU A 322 17.24 -15.70 -18.00
C GLU A 322 17.60 -15.99 -16.54
N SER A 323 18.90 -16.11 -16.25
CA SER A 323 19.41 -16.25 -14.89
C SER A 323 19.06 -15.02 -14.05
N PHE A 324 19.09 -13.83 -14.65
CA PHE A 324 18.68 -12.60 -13.97
C PHE A 324 17.18 -12.56 -13.67
N PHE A 325 16.33 -12.97 -14.62
CA PHE A 325 14.88 -13.11 -14.39
C PHE A 325 14.58 -14.05 -13.20
N ALA A 326 15.28 -15.18 -13.10
CA ALA A 326 15.17 -16.05 -11.93
C ALA A 326 15.67 -15.34 -10.65
N THR A 327 16.80 -14.63 -10.72
CA THR A 327 17.44 -13.93 -9.58
C THR A 327 16.55 -12.84 -8.98
N VAL A 328 15.91 -12.00 -9.80
CA VAL A 328 15.01 -10.94 -9.32
C VAL A 328 13.70 -11.48 -8.74
N ASN A 329 13.37 -12.72 -9.05
CA ASN A 329 12.17 -13.42 -8.60
C ASN A 329 12.52 -14.56 -7.64
N ARG A 330 13.68 -14.47 -6.99
CA ARG A 330 14.12 -15.48 -6.05
C ARG A 330 13.15 -15.54 -4.87
N PHE A 331 12.60 -16.73 -4.65
CA PHE A 331 11.85 -17.07 -3.46
C PHE A 331 12.76 -17.06 -2.22
N SER A 332 12.28 -16.45 -1.14
CA SER A 332 12.99 -16.42 0.14
C SER A 332 12.02 -16.65 1.29
N SER A 333 12.11 -17.83 1.89
CA SER A 333 11.37 -18.11 3.13
C SER A 333 11.97 -17.29 4.28
N GLY A 334 11.22 -16.31 4.76
CA GLY A 334 11.63 -15.43 5.84
C GLY A 334 10.49 -15.14 6.80
N PHE A 335 10.81 -14.43 7.89
CA PHE A 335 9.81 -14.02 8.87
C PHE A 335 9.19 -12.65 8.58
N ILE A 336 9.88 -11.82 7.79
CA ILE A 336 9.62 -10.39 7.66
C ILE A 336 8.78 -10.11 6.41
N ARG A 337 7.54 -9.65 6.62
CA ARG A 337 6.57 -9.36 5.55
C ARG A 337 7.12 -8.40 4.48
N THR A 338 7.78 -7.32 4.89
CA THR A 338 8.29 -6.30 3.94
C THR A 338 9.47 -6.80 3.09
N GLU A 339 10.06 -7.93 3.44
CA GLU A 339 11.17 -8.57 2.73
C GLU A 339 10.71 -9.85 2.01
N ALA A 340 9.44 -10.24 2.15
CA ALA A 340 8.89 -11.44 1.54
C ALA A 340 8.74 -11.28 0.03
N ASP A 341 8.94 -12.38 -0.70
CA ASP A 341 8.69 -12.46 -2.13
C ASP A 341 7.19 -12.49 -2.45
N GLU A 342 6.86 -12.47 -3.75
CA GLU A 342 5.47 -12.40 -4.23
C GLU A 342 4.57 -13.57 -3.77
N VAL A 343 5.14 -14.72 -3.42
CA VAL A 343 4.39 -15.89 -2.94
C VAL A 343 4.10 -15.74 -1.44
N ASP A 344 5.14 -15.56 -0.62
CA ASP A 344 5.00 -15.54 0.84
C ASP A 344 4.34 -14.23 1.35
N TYR A 345 4.46 -13.12 0.62
CA TYR A 345 3.93 -11.81 1.03
C TYR A 345 2.43 -11.84 1.37
N ASN A 346 1.63 -12.50 0.54
CA ASN A 346 0.19 -12.58 0.75
C ASN A 346 -0.14 -13.43 1.98
N LEU A 347 0.58 -14.52 2.26
CA LEU A 347 0.38 -15.33 3.47
C LEU A 347 0.63 -14.51 4.75
N HIS A 348 1.62 -13.61 4.74
CA HIS A 348 1.87 -12.73 5.88
C HIS A 348 0.70 -11.77 6.14
N VAL A 349 0.08 -11.22 5.10
CA VAL A 349 -1.10 -10.34 5.23
C VAL A 349 -2.30 -11.13 5.73
N LEU A 350 -2.52 -12.31 5.15
CA LEU A 350 -3.57 -13.25 5.50
C LEU A 350 -3.52 -13.68 6.97
N LEU A 351 -2.32 -13.89 7.53
CA LEU A 351 -2.13 -14.13 8.97
C LEU A 351 -2.61 -12.94 9.81
N ARG A 352 -2.23 -11.71 9.43
CA ARG A 352 -2.58 -10.50 10.17
C ARG A 352 -4.08 -10.25 10.14
N PHE A 353 -4.71 -10.42 8.98
CA PHE A 353 -6.16 -10.29 8.83
C PHE A 353 -6.93 -11.17 9.82
N ASP A 354 -6.55 -12.45 9.93
CA ASP A 354 -7.22 -13.38 10.84
C ASP A 354 -7.07 -12.96 12.30
N LEU A 355 -5.87 -12.54 12.71
CA LEU A 355 -5.63 -12.04 14.06
C LEU A 355 -6.34 -10.71 14.33
N GLU A 356 -6.36 -9.77 13.37
CA GLU A 356 -7.04 -8.48 13.53
C GLU A 356 -8.53 -8.66 13.74
N ARG A 357 -9.18 -9.54 12.98
CA ARG A 357 -10.61 -9.83 13.15
C ARG A 357 -10.91 -10.32 14.55
N ASP A 358 -10.09 -11.24 15.07
CA ASP A 358 -10.28 -11.78 16.41
C ASP A 358 -9.99 -10.75 17.50
N LEU A 359 -8.96 -9.91 17.32
CA LEU A 359 -8.65 -8.80 18.22
C LEU A 359 -9.77 -7.76 18.24
N VAL A 360 -10.25 -7.29 17.09
CA VAL A 360 -11.30 -6.26 17.03
C VAL A 360 -12.62 -6.79 17.57
N ASN A 361 -12.97 -8.04 17.28
CA ASN A 361 -14.24 -8.63 17.71
C ASN A 361 -14.22 -9.22 19.15
N GLY A 362 -13.12 -9.08 19.89
CA GLY A 362 -13.06 -9.57 21.28
C GLY A 362 -12.93 -11.08 21.43
N ARG A 363 -12.51 -11.79 20.38
CA ARG A 363 -12.23 -13.24 20.39
C ARG A 363 -10.78 -13.56 20.78
N LEU A 364 -9.88 -12.60 20.60
CA LEU A 364 -8.48 -12.65 21.00
C LEU A 364 -8.13 -11.39 21.79
N GLU A 365 -7.35 -11.55 22.86
CA GLU A 365 -6.87 -10.45 23.68
C GLU A 365 -5.37 -10.17 23.42
N ALA A 366 -4.96 -8.92 23.67
CA ALA A 366 -3.60 -8.46 23.36
C ALA A 366 -2.49 -9.23 24.06
N VAL A 367 -2.77 -9.91 25.18
CA VAL A 367 -1.79 -10.72 25.90
C VAL A 367 -1.51 -12.07 25.24
N ASP A 368 -2.48 -12.59 24.47
CA ASP A 368 -2.41 -13.93 23.88
C ASP A 368 -1.98 -13.90 22.40
N VAL A 369 -1.95 -12.71 21.78
CA VAL A 369 -1.67 -12.54 20.34
C VAL A 369 -0.29 -13.08 19.91
N ASN A 370 0.71 -13.06 20.78
CA ASN A 370 2.03 -13.60 20.44
C ASN A 370 1.99 -15.13 20.24
N GLU A 371 1.20 -15.84 21.05
CA GLU A 371 1.02 -17.29 20.89
C GLU A 371 0.19 -17.59 19.63
N ALA A 372 -0.95 -16.89 19.45
CA ALA A 372 -1.79 -17.02 18.27
C ALA A 372 -1.03 -16.72 16.97
N TRP A 373 -0.14 -15.73 16.98
CA TRP A 373 0.75 -15.43 15.87
C TRP A 373 1.65 -16.61 15.55
N ASN A 374 2.33 -17.18 16.55
CA ASN A 374 3.28 -18.26 16.35
C ASN A 374 2.61 -19.53 15.83
N GLU A 375 1.43 -19.87 16.37
CA GLU A 375 0.61 -20.98 15.88
C GLU A 375 0.21 -20.77 14.42
N ARG A 376 -0.27 -19.58 14.08
CA ARG A 376 -0.69 -19.29 12.71
C ARG A 376 0.49 -19.28 11.74
N PHE A 377 1.61 -18.70 12.14
CA PHE A 377 2.82 -18.66 11.34
C PHE A 377 3.33 -20.09 11.05
N GLN A 378 3.36 -20.97 12.05
CA GLN A 378 3.72 -22.37 11.84
C GLN A 378 2.76 -23.08 10.87
N ALA A 379 1.47 -22.78 10.93
CA ALA A 379 0.48 -23.39 10.04
C ALA A 379 0.63 -22.94 8.57
N ASP A 380 0.89 -21.65 8.34
CA ASP A 380 1.00 -21.08 6.99
C ASP A 380 2.38 -21.29 6.36
N PHE A 381 3.46 -21.26 7.15
CA PHE A 381 4.85 -21.27 6.67
C PHE A 381 5.63 -22.54 7.02
N GLY A 382 5.07 -23.44 7.83
CA GLY A 382 5.70 -24.71 8.22
C GLY A 382 6.89 -24.55 9.18
N VAL A 383 7.22 -23.34 9.63
CA VAL A 383 8.35 -23.06 10.53
C VAL A 383 7.91 -22.22 11.73
N GLY A 384 8.54 -22.47 12.88
CA GLY A 384 8.24 -21.77 14.12
C GLY A 384 8.96 -20.43 14.17
N VAL A 385 8.27 -19.40 14.66
CA VAL A 385 8.89 -18.09 14.92
C VAL A 385 9.94 -18.23 16.03
N ASP A 386 11.15 -17.75 15.76
CA ASP A 386 12.31 -17.87 16.64
C ASP A 386 12.36 -16.81 17.75
N LYS A 387 11.86 -15.60 17.48
CA LYS A 387 11.82 -14.48 18.43
C LYS A 387 10.68 -13.49 18.13
N PRO A 388 10.18 -12.74 19.13
CA PRO A 388 9.09 -11.79 18.92
C PRO A 388 9.35 -10.71 17.87
N SER A 389 10.60 -10.24 17.68
CA SER A 389 10.92 -9.26 16.62
C SER A 389 10.78 -9.82 15.19
N ASN A 390 10.83 -11.13 15.03
CA ASN A 390 10.49 -11.84 13.80
C ASN A 390 9.01 -12.27 13.77
N GLY A 391 8.34 -12.26 14.92
CA GLY A 391 6.92 -12.55 15.08
C GLY A 391 6.06 -11.29 15.15
N VAL A 392 5.21 -11.24 16.18
CA VAL A 392 4.22 -10.19 16.41
C VAL A 392 4.78 -8.76 16.46
N LEU A 393 6.05 -8.57 16.84
CA LEU A 393 6.67 -7.24 16.92
C LEU A 393 7.28 -6.76 15.59
N GLN A 394 7.18 -7.54 14.51
CA GLN A 394 7.86 -7.19 13.25
C GLN A 394 7.32 -5.90 12.61
N ASP A 395 6.01 -5.63 12.75
CA ASP A 395 5.31 -4.52 12.13
C ASP A 395 4.85 -3.47 13.14
N VAL A 396 4.90 -2.20 12.75
CA VAL A 396 4.53 -1.05 13.60
C VAL A 396 3.01 -0.82 13.69
N HIS A 397 2.25 -1.27 12.69
CA HIS A 397 0.84 -0.89 12.44
C HIS A 397 -0.08 -0.96 13.67
N TRP A 398 -0.08 -2.10 14.39
CA TRP A 398 -0.94 -2.25 15.58
C TRP A 398 -0.53 -1.36 16.75
N SER A 399 0.74 -0.95 16.83
CA SER A 399 1.18 0.02 17.83
C SER A 399 0.57 1.41 17.59
N GLU A 400 0.20 1.71 16.35
CA GLU A 400 -0.43 2.98 15.93
C GLU A 400 -1.96 2.87 15.83
N GLY A 401 -2.54 1.70 16.11
CA GLY A 401 -3.98 1.48 16.00
C GLY A 401 -4.48 1.32 14.56
N LEU A 402 -3.60 0.96 13.62
CA LEU A 402 -3.96 0.66 12.23
C LEU A 402 -4.49 -0.78 12.14
N PHE A 403 -5.81 -0.93 12.29
CA PHE A 403 -6.55 -2.18 12.13
C PHE A 403 -7.49 -2.10 10.93
N GLY A 404 -7.65 -3.17 10.16
CA GLY A 404 -8.34 -3.16 8.87
C GLY A 404 -7.48 -2.62 7.72
N TYR A 405 -6.20 -2.32 7.99
CA TYR A 405 -5.28 -1.76 7.01
C TYR A 405 -4.56 -2.85 6.21
N PHE A 406 -3.99 -3.87 6.87
CA PHE A 406 -3.21 -4.90 6.20
C PHE A 406 -3.92 -5.60 5.02
N PRO A 407 -5.23 -5.91 5.07
CA PRO A 407 -5.90 -6.61 3.96
C PRO A 407 -5.79 -5.87 2.63
N THR A 408 -5.66 -4.55 2.66
CA THR A 408 -5.52 -3.72 1.46
C THR A 408 -4.25 -4.04 0.67
N TYR A 409 -3.20 -4.53 1.31
CA TYR A 409 -1.99 -4.98 0.62
C TYR A 409 -2.25 -6.19 -0.28
N THR A 410 -2.98 -7.19 0.21
CA THR A 410 -3.33 -8.37 -0.60
C THR A 410 -4.41 -8.03 -1.62
N LEU A 411 -5.37 -7.16 -1.31
CA LEU A 411 -6.29 -6.64 -2.32
C LEU A 411 -5.53 -5.96 -3.46
N GLY A 412 -4.50 -5.19 -3.16
CA GLY A 412 -3.60 -4.61 -4.17
C GLY A 412 -2.99 -5.66 -5.09
N ASN A 413 -2.43 -6.74 -4.54
CA ASN A 413 -1.91 -7.86 -5.34
C ASN A 413 -2.98 -8.55 -6.18
N VAL A 414 -4.17 -8.78 -5.63
CA VAL A 414 -5.29 -9.41 -6.34
C VAL A 414 -5.75 -8.54 -7.52
N TYR A 415 -5.98 -7.26 -7.26
CA TYR A 415 -6.31 -6.28 -8.29
C TYR A 415 -5.21 -6.15 -9.34
N ALA A 416 -3.94 -6.16 -8.95
CA ALA A 416 -2.80 -6.12 -9.88
C ALA A 416 -2.79 -7.35 -10.81
N GLY A 417 -3.04 -8.55 -10.26
CA GLY A 417 -3.18 -9.77 -11.05
C GLY A 417 -4.33 -9.69 -12.06
N CYS A 418 -5.50 -9.20 -11.63
CA CYS A 418 -6.65 -8.99 -12.51
C CYS A 418 -6.36 -7.98 -13.63
N LEU A 419 -5.78 -6.83 -13.27
CA LEU A 419 -5.38 -5.79 -14.23
C LEU A 419 -4.35 -6.31 -15.21
N HIS A 420 -3.37 -7.09 -14.75
CA HIS A 420 -2.36 -7.68 -15.60
C HIS A 420 -2.98 -8.65 -16.62
N ALA A 421 -3.88 -9.55 -16.19
CA ALA A 421 -4.57 -10.46 -17.09
C ALA A 421 -5.40 -9.71 -18.16
N ALA A 422 -6.12 -8.66 -17.77
CA ALA A 422 -6.86 -7.81 -18.70
C ALA A 422 -5.93 -7.05 -19.66
N MET A 423 -4.85 -6.45 -19.14
CA MET A 423 -3.87 -5.72 -19.92
C MET A 423 -3.18 -6.61 -20.96
N ARG A 424 -2.79 -7.84 -20.59
CA ARG A 424 -2.17 -8.82 -21.51
C ARG A 424 -3.10 -9.21 -22.66
N ARG A 425 -4.42 -9.26 -22.42
CA ARG A 425 -5.42 -9.54 -23.46
C ARG A 425 -5.63 -8.36 -24.42
N GLU A 426 -5.52 -7.13 -23.93
CA GLU A 426 -5.93 -5.93 -24.68
C GLU A 426 -4.77 -5.16 -25.32
N VAL A 427 -3.56 -5.26 -24.78
CA VAL A 427 -2.40 -4.50 -25.24
C VAL A 427 -1.51 -5.38 -26.12
N SER A 428 -1.74 -5.30 -27.42
CA SER A 428 -0.87 -5.94 -28.42
C SER A 428 0.54 -5.39 -28.38
N GLY A 429 1.55 -6.26 -28.52
CA GLY A 429 2.95 -5.83 -28.57
C GLY A 429 3.56 -5.49 -27.20
N LEU A 430 2.89 -5.83 -26.10
CA LEU A 430 3.34 -5.48 -24.75
C LEU A 430 4.70 -6.11 -24.44
N ASP A 431 4.89 -7.39 -24.77
CA ASP A 431 6.13 -8.11 -24.44
C ASP A 431 7.33 -7.55 -25.21
N GLU A 432 7.14 -7.27 -26.50
CA GLU A 432 8.15 -6.65 -27.34
C GLU A 432 8.54 -5.27 -26.82
N ALA A 433 7.56 -4.47 -26.39
CA ALA A 433 7.83 -3.17 -25.79
C ALA A 433 8.60 -3.29 -24.46
N LEU A 434 8.18 -4.20 -23.57
CA LEU A 434 8.85 -4.41 -22.29
C LEU A 434 10.29 -4.94 -22.46
N ALA A 435 10.54 -5.79 -23.45
CA ALA A 435 11.88 -6.28 -23.79
C ALA A 435 12.85 -5.17 -24.24
N GLU A 436 12.31 -4.05 -24.74
CA GLU A 436 13.05 -2.84 -25.10
C GLU A 436 13.08 -1.79 -23.98
N GLY A 437 12.50 -2.09 -22.80
CA GLY A 437 12.38 -1.15 -21.68
C GLY A 437 11.28 -0.09 -21.89
N ALA A 438 10.40 -0.26 -22.87
CA ALA A 438 9.31 0.67 -23.16
C ALA A 438 8.03 0.25 -22.42
N THR A 439 7.71 0.94 -21.32
CA THR A 439 6.49 0.65 -20.52
C THR A 439 5.28 1.48 -20.92
N GLU A 440 5.42 2.37 -21.91
CA GLU A 440 4.36 3.29 -22.37
C GLU A 440 3.04 2.59 -22.75
N PRO A 441 3.02 1.43 -23.44
CA PRO A 441 1.76 0.75 -23.74
C PRO A 441 0.98 0.35 -22.48
N ALA A 442 1.66 -0.21 -21.47
CA ALA A 442 1.06 -0.57 -20.19
C ALA A 442 0.55 0.66 -19.44
N ARG A 443 1.38 1.70 -19.35
CA ARG A 443 1.04 2.93 -18.62
C ARG A 443 -0.13 3.67 -19.24
N ARG A 444 -0.22 3.72 -20.57
CA ARG A 444 -1.37 4.32 -21.25
C ARG A 444 -2.66 3.57 -20.91
N TRP A 445 -2.61 2.23 -20.95
CA TRP A 445 -3.77 1.40 -20.63
C TRP A 445 -4.23 1.63 -19.18
N LEU A 446 -3.31 1.63 -18.21
CA LEU A 446 -3.61 1.93 -16.80
C LEU A 446 -4.13 3.36 -16.61
N GLY A 447 -3.54 4.34 -17.30
CA GLY A 447 -3.99 5.73 -17.28
C GLY A 447 -5.42 5.92 -17.76
N GLU A 448 -5.80 5.21 -18.83
CA GLU A 448 -7.13 5.28 -19.42
C GLU A 448 -8.19 4.50 -18.64
N ARG A 449 -7.80 3.35 -18.05
CA ARG A 449 -8.72 2.42 -17.38
C ARG A 449 -8.87 2.70 -15.89
N ILE A 450 -7.83 3.21 -15.24
CA ILE A 450 -7.77 3.41 -13.78
C ILE A 450 -7.48 4.88 -13.44
N HIS A 451 -6.29 5.39 -13.82
CA HIS A 451 -5.73 6.57 -13.14
C HIS A 451 -6.58 7.81 -13.29
N ARG A 452 -7.05 8.10 -14.51
CA ARG A 452 -7.81 9.32 -14.82
C ARG A 452 -9.06 9.54 -13.97
N PHE A 453 -9.61 8.49 -13.36
CA PHE A 453 -10.88 8.57 -12.65
C PHE A 453 -10.73 9.10 -11.22
N GLY A 454 -9.55 9.00 -10.60
CA GLY A 454 -9.38 9.29 -9.17
C GLY A 454 -10.49 8.65 -8.33
N GLY A 455 -11.15 9.43 -7.48
CA GLY A 455 -12.28 9.00 -6.65
C GLY A 455 -13.66 8.96 -7.34
N LEU A 456 -13.75 9.15 -8.67
CA LEU A 456 -15.04 9.29 -9.39
C LEU A 456 -15.93 8.03 -9.30
N LEU A 457 -15.31 6.86 -9.33
CA LEU A 457 -15.99 5.56 -9.22
C LEU A 457 -15.74 4.99 -7.82
N LYS A 458 -16.53 4.00 -7.42
CA LYS A 458 -16.22 3.19 -6.24
C LYS A 458 -15.09 2.20 -6.57
N PRO A 459 -14.34 1.68 -5.57
CA PRO A 459 -13.20 0.80 -5.83
C PRO A 459 -13.56 -0.41 -6.70
N LEU A 460 -14.57 -1.18 -6.31
CA LEU A 460 -15.02 -2.36 -7.07
C LEU A 460 -15.58 -1.97 -8.45
N ASP A 461 -16.41 -0.93 -8.54
CA ASP A 461 -16.94 -0.43 -9.83
C ASP A 461 -15.82 -0.05 -10.81
N LEU A 462 -14.73 0.57 -10.30
CA LEU A 462 -13.58 0.95 -11.11
C LEU A 462 -12.84 -0.29 -11.62
N MET A 463 -12.59 -1.25 -10.74
CA MET A 463 -11.91 -2.50 -11.08
C MET A 463 -12.72 -3.32 -12.08
N GLU A 464 -14.01 -3.52 -11.83
CA GLU A 464 -14.94 -4.24 -12.72
C GLU A 464 -14.99 -3.60 -14.11
N ARG A 465 -15.07 -2.27 -14.16
CA ARG A 465 -15.05 -1.52 -15.42
C ARG A 465 -13.72 -1.70 -16.17
N ALA A 466 -12.61 -1.75 -15.45
CA ALA A 466 -11.28 -1.85 -16.04
C ALA A 466 -11.01 -3.24 -16.62
N ILE A 467 -11.41 -4.32 -15.92
CA ILE A 467 -11.09 -5.70 -16.31
C ILE A 467 -12.23 -6.39 -17.07
N GLY A 468 -13.47 -5.90 -16.94
CA GLY A 468 -14.68 -6.39 -17.60
C GLY A 468 -15.49 -7.43 -16.81
N GLU A 469 -15.09 -7.74 -15.58
CA GLU A 469 -15.69 -8.74 -14.69
C GLU A 469 -15.40 -8.43 -13.23
N ALA A 470 -16.04 -9.13 -12.29
CA ALA A 470 -15.75 -8.99 -10.86
C ALA A 470 -14.31 -9.43 -10.54
N PRO A 471 -13.54 -8.65 -9.76
CA PRO A 471 -12.19 -9.06 -9.36
C PRO A 471 -12.24 -10.33 -8.52
N SER A 472 -11.28 -11.23 -8.75
CA SER A 472 -11.12 -12.47 -8.00
C SER A 472 -9.65 -12.81 -7.82
N GLU A 473 -9.34 -13.72 -6.92
CA GLU A 473 -7.98 -14.17 -6.64
C GLU A 473 -7.33 -14.98 -7.77
N ALA A 474 -8.14 -15.58 -8.66
CA ALA A 474 -7.66 -16.55 -9.64
C ALA A 474 -6.60 -15.98 -10.61
N PRO A 475 -6.74 -14.77 -11.20
CA PRO A 475 -5.71 -14.20 -12.07
C PRO A 475 -4.35 -14.02 -11.38
N LEU A 476 -4.33 -13.65 -10.10
CA LEU A 476 -3.09 -13.55 -9.33
C LEU A 476 -2.47 -14.94 -9.14
N LEU A 477 -3.26 -15.92 -8.71
CA LEU A 477 -2.78 -17.29 -8.48
C LEU A 477 -2.24 -17.93 -9.76
N ASP A 478 -2.92 -17.75 -10.89
CA ASP A 478 -2.49 -18.28 -12.18
C ASP A 478 -1.19 -17.61 -12.66
N TYR A 479 -1.03 -16.31 -12.42
CA TYR A 479 0.21 -15.58 -12.66
C TYR A 479 1.37 -16.14 -11.83
N LEU A 480 1.17 -16.30 -10.52
CA LEU A 480 2.19 -16.84 -9.61
C LEU A 480 2.56 -18.28 -9.97
N ASP A 481 1.57 -19.14 -10.21
CA ASP A 481 1.78 -20.54 -10.57
C ASP A 481 2.57 -20.68 -11.88
N THR A 482 2.23 -19.87 -12.88
CA THR A 482 2.96 -19.87 -14.16
C THR A 482 4.41 -19.42 -13.95
N LYS A 483 4.58 -18.25 -13.34
CA LYS A 483 5.90 -17.61 -13.17
C LYS A 483 6.85 -18.45 -12.32
N PHE A 484 6.43 -18.84 -11.12
CA PHE A 484 7.27 -19.60 -10.20
C PHE A 484 7.34 -21.08 -10.58
N GLY A 485 6.34 -21.60 -11.28
CA GLY A 485 6.40 -22.91 -11.91
C GLY A 485 7.52 -23.00 -12.95
N GLU A 486 7.65 -22.00 -13.82
CA GLU A 486 8.75 -21.91 -14.78
C GLU A 486 10.13 -21.80 -14.11
N ILE A 487 10.25 -21.01 -13.04
CA ILE A 487 11.52 -20.77 -12.36
C ILE A 487 11.97 -21.99 -11.53
N TYR A 488 11.06 -22.62 -10.78
CA TYR A 488 11.41 -23.61 -9.75
C TYR A 488 10.90 -25.02 -10.02
N CYS A 489 9.83 -25.22 -10.81
CA CYS A 489 9.16 -26.51 -10.94
C CYS A 489 9.46 -27.21 -12.28
N THR A 490 10.54 -26.82 -12.97
CA THR A 490 10.97 -27.36 -14.27
C THR A 490 12.10 -28.38 -14.18
#